data_AF-A0A959GDT7-F1
#
_entry.id   AF-A0A959GDT7-F1
#
_cell.length_a   1.000
_cell.length_b   1.000
_cell.length_c   1.000
_cell.angle_alpha   90.00
_cell.angle_beta   90.00
_cell.angle_gamma   90.00
#
_symmetry.space_group_name_H-M   'P 1'
#
loop_
_entity.id
_entity.type
_entity.pdbx_description
1 polymer ?
#
loop_
_entity_poly.entity_id
_entity_poly.type
_entity_poly.pdbx_seq_one_letter_code
_entity_poly.pdbx_strand_id
1 'polypeptide(L)'
;MKRLFILLLFPCFLSNCANGGGAGDKVAASEPAAASATVEGAQSQAAAEKQEGAPQAVKSETKEASNAISKKEEKPIVGARPSNQPPQSGQVLTLQAQDMTAKSGSKACMDVKVMDFDNLLSMQYTMAWDAKLLTFTDIRNFGLPGLNGQNFGTNRTAQGLLTTVWIDGSLRGVTLPDNSTIFSVCFDVKGPAGQSAFFRFTDKPTAFESVDVNEELVEIKTLEGKVVIQ
;
A
#
# COMPACT_ATOMS: atom_id res chain seq x y z
N MET A 1 14.93 6.04 -27.84
CA MET A 1 13.86 5.08 -27.48
C MET A 1 14.41 4.08 -26.45
N LYS A 2 14.38 4.45 -25.16
CA LYS A 2 14.69 3.51 -24.06
C LYS A 2 13.35 3.06 -23.51
N ARG A 3 13.02 1.78 -23.72
CA ARG A 3 11.79 1.16 -23.22
C ARG A 3 11.92 1.03 -21.70
N LEU A 4 11.09 1.78 -20.97
CA LEU A 4 10.94 1.60 -19.53
C LEU A 4 10.10 0.34 -19.30
N PHE A 5 10.73 -0.69 -18.74
CA PHE A 5 10.06 -1.92 -18.37
C PHE A 5 9.17 -1.66 -17.15
N ILE A 6 7.85 -1.56 -17.37
CA ILE A 6 6.87 -1.71 -16.30
C ILE A 6 6.96 -3.18 -15.85
N LEU A 7 7.54 -3.40 -14.68
CA LEU A 7 7.77 -4.72 -14.12
C LEU A 7 6.45 -5.27 -13.53
N LEU A 8 5.58 -5.80 -14.38
CA LEU A 8 4.41 -6.56 -13.94
C LEU A 8 4.86 -7.95 -13.47
N LEU A 9 5.08 -8.12 -12.17
CA LEU A 9 5.20 -9.45 -11.56
C LEU A 9 3.81 -10.04 -11.33
N PHE A 10 3.26 -10.69 -12.35
CA PHE A 10 2.14 -11.63 -12.20
C PHE A 10 2.69 -13.06 -12.00
N PRO A 11 2.49 -13.70 -10.84
CA PRO A 11 2.67 -15.14 -10.75
C PRO A 11 1.50 -15.82 -11.47
N CYS A 12 1.75 -16.25 -12.70
CA CYS A 12 0.92 -17.21 -13.42
C CYS A 12 1.13 -18.58 -12.78
N PHE A 13 0.20 -19.01 -11.92
CA PHE A 13 0.14 -20.43 -11.51
C PHE A 13 -0.75 -21.19 -12.48
N LEU A 14 -0.09 -21.89 -13.40
CA LEU A 14 -0.67 -23.02 -14.13
C LEU A 14 -1.03 -24.11 -13.14
N SER A 15 -2.31 -24.50 -13.08
CA SER A 15 -2.71 -25.80 -12.55
C SER A 15 -3.72 -26.41 -13.51
N ASN A 16 -3.23 -27.26 -14.43
CA ASN A 16 -3.87 -28.53 -14.70
C ASN A 16 -3.00 -29.39 -15.63
N CYS A 17 -2.71 -30.62 -15.20
CA CYS A 17 -2.64 -31.78 -16.08
C CYS A 17 -3.13 -33.00 -15.31
N ALA A 18 -4.10 -33.67 -15.91
CA ALA A 18 -4.88 -34.78 -15.41
C ALA A 18 -4.09 -36.11 -15.32
N ASN A 19 -4.55 -37.02 -14.45
CA ASN A 19 -4.61 -38.44 -14.80
C ASN A 19 -5.72 -39.15 -14.00
N GLY A 20 -6.45 -40.04 -14.68
CA GLY A 20 -7.73 -40.60 -14.23
C GLY A 20 -7.67 -41.94 -13.50
N GLY A 21 -8.87 -42.48 -13.20
CA GLY A 21 -9.09 -43.91 -12.97
C GLY A 21 -9.89 -44.30 -11.72
N GLY A 22 -11.17 -44.65 -11.90
CA GLY A 22 -11.75 -45.92 -11.42
C GLY A 22 -12.08 -46.16 -9.93
N ALA A 23 -13.37 -45.98 -9.61
CA ALA A 23 -14.28 -46.79 -8.76
C ALA A 23 -13.77 -47.70 -7.60
N GLY A 24 -14.45 -47.60 -6.44
CA GLY A 24 -14.57 -48.70 -5.46
C GLY A 24 -14.95 -48.35 -4.02
N ASP A 25 -16.24 -48.51 -3.69
CA ASP A 25 -16.87 -49.01 -2.44
C ASP A 25 -16.64 -48.41 -1.01
N LYS A 26 -17.80 -48.06 -0.40
CA LYS A 26 -18.34 -48.34 0.96
C LYS A 26 -17.73 -47.82 2.28
N VAL A 27 -18.60 -47.07 2.98
CA VAL A 27 -19.16 -47.29 4.35
C VAL A 27 -18.47 -46.66 5.59
N ALA A 28 -19.22 -45.72 6.17
CA ALA A 28 -19.55 -45.46 7.58
C ALA A 28 -18.50 -45.00 8.63
N ALA A 29 -18.83 -43.82 9.18
CA ALA A 29 -19.08 -43.50 10.60
C ALA A 29 -17.94 -43.09 11.56
N SER A 30 -18.33 -42.09 12.36
CA SER A 30 -17.92 -41.70 13.73
C SER A 30 -16.65 -40.86 13.98
N GLU A 31 -16.88 -39.59 14.36
CA GLU A 31 -16.14 -38.77 15.34
C GLU A 31 -16.27 -39.34 16.78
N PRO A 32 -15.69 -38.74 17.85
CA PRO A 32 -14.43 -37.96 18.00
C PRO A 32 -13.63 -38.40 19.26
N ALA A 33 -12.40 -37.88 19.48
CA ALA A 33 -11.84 -37.73 20.84
C ALA A 33 -10.64 -36.77 20.91
N ALA A 34 -10.66 -35.94 21.95
CA ALA A 34 -9.66 -34.95 22.35
C ALA A 34 -8.43 -35.57 23.06
N ALA A 35 -7.32 -34.83 23.09
CA ALA A 35 -6.39 -34.87 24.23
C ALA A 35 -5.56 -33.57 24.33
N SER A 36 -5.65 -32.96 25.50
CA SER A 36 -4.88 -31.84 26.04
C SER A 36 -3.51 -32.32 26.56
N ALA A 37 -2.48 -31.48 26.48
CA ALA A 37 -1.34 -31.54 27.41
C ALA A 37 -0.62 -30.18 27.51
N THR A 38 -0.78 -29.55 28.68
CA THR A 38 0.05 -28.49 29.28
C THR A 38 1.38 -29.06 29.79
N VAL A 39 2.49 -28.31 29.70
CA VAL A 39 3.61 -28.37 30.66
C VAL A 39 4.22 -26.98 30.86
N GLU A 40 4.39 -26.61 32.13
CA GLU A 40 5.01 -25.39 32.68
C GLU A 40 6.54 -25.31 32.50
N GLY A 41 7.03 -24.07 32.36
CA GLY A 41 8.04 -23.46 33.25
C GLY A 41 9.45 -24.03 33.39
N ALA A 42 10.46 -23.21 33.04
CA ALA A 42 11.65 -22.97 33.87
C ALA A 42 12.43 -21.72 33.40
N GLN A 43 12.64 -20.77 34.32
CA GLN A 43 13.62 -19.68 34.27
C GLN A 43 14.88 -20.08 35.07
N SER A 44 16.07 -19.56 34.70
CA SER A 44 16.98 -18.75 35.57
C SER A 44 18.30 -18.48 34.82
N GLN A 45 18.76 -17.22 34.75
CA GLN A 45 19.89 -16.58 35.50
C GLN A 45 21.30 -17.01 35.00
N ALA A 46 22.37 -16.21 35.00
CA ALA A 46 22.69 -14.80 35.22
C ALA A 46 24.22 -14.64 34.93
N ALA A 47 24.71 -13.40 34.82
CA ALA A 47 25.99 -12.86 35.33
C ALA A 47 26.78 -11.99 34.32
N ALA A 48 27.25 -10.86 34.85
CA ALA A 48 27.89 -9.72 34.20
C ALA A 48 29.27 -9.43 34.84
N GLU A 49 29.90 -8.33 34.38
CA GLU A 49 31.08 -7.61 34.93
C GLU A 49 32.47 -8.17 34.58
N LYS A 50 33.56 -7.40 34.38
CA LYS A 50 33.89 -5.96 34.32
C LYS A 50 35.37 -5.88 33.84
N GLN A 51 35.81 -4.76 33.26
CA GLN A 51 36.88 -3.89 33.81
C GLN A 51 37.42 -2.87 32.79
N GLU A 52 37.98 -1.82 33.39
CA GLU A 52 38.13 -0.42 32.97
C GLU A 52 39.62 -0.05 32.91
N GLY A 53 40.01 0.96 32.13
CA GLY A 53 41.34 1.57 32.28
C GLY A 53 41.86 2.38 31.08
N ALA A 54 41.83 3.71 31.21
CA ALA A 54 42.73 4.64 30.51
C ALA A 54 43.86 5.06 31.48
N PRO A 55 45.03 5.57 31.02
CA PRO A 55 45.17 7.02 30.76
C PRO A 55 46.19 7.47 29.66
N GLN A 56 46.11 8.77 29.34
CA GLN A 56 46.91 9.71 28.50
C GLN A 56 48.42 9.79 28.88
N ALA A 57 49.40 10.41 28.20
CA ALA A 57 49.69 11.14 26.93
C ALA A 57 51.23 11.43 26.91
N VAL A 58 51.89 11.78 25.77
CA VAL A 58 52.99 12.79 25.60
C VAL A 58 53.33 12.99 24.09
N LYS A 59 53.68 14.23 23.73
CA LYS A 59 53.87 14.88 22.41
C LYS A 59 55.27 14.71 21.78
N SER A 60 55.39 14.87 20.46
CA SER A 60 56.46 15.66 19.80
C SER A 60 56.08 16.07 18.36
N GLU A 61 56.44 17.31 17.99
CA GLU A 61 56.10 18.01 16.74
C GLU A 61 57.16 17.79 15.64
N THR A 62 56.80 17.91 14.35
CA THR A 62 57.37 18.94 13.44
C THR A 62 56.77 18.98 12.01
N LYS A 63 56.52 20.23 11.57
CA LYS A 63 56.60 20.83 10.21
C LYS A 63 55.56 20.54 9.11
N GLU A 64 54.57 21.43 9.05
CA GLU A 64 54.37 22.47 8.01
C GLU A 64 54.50 22.12 6.52
N ALA A 65 53.35 22.15 5.81
CA ALA A 65 53.23 22.83 4.52
C ALA A 65 51.77 23.23 4.26
N SER A 66 51.59 24.53 4.04
CA SER A 66 50.37 25.26 3.71
C SER A 66 49.64 24.73 2.46
N ASN A 67 48.30 24.71 2.50
CA ASN A 67 47.55 25.19 1.34
C ASN A 67 46.19 25.76 1.76
N ALA A 68 46.10 27.09 1.73
CA ALA A 68 44.86 27.83 1.92
C ALA A 68 44.02 27.75 0.63
N ILE A 69 42.89 27.06 0.68
CA ILE A 69 41.85 27.20 -0.35
C ILE A 69 40.86 28.25 0.11
N SER A 70 40.89 29.35 -0.63
CA SER A 70 40.02 30.52 -0.54
C SER A 70 38.54 30.12 -0.48
N LYS A 71 37.82 30.70 0.49
CA LYS A 71 36.36 30.69 0.55
C LYS A 71 35.82 31.37 -0.71
N LYS A 72 35.27 30.60 -1.65
CA LYS A 72 34.24 31.10 -2.56
C LYS A 72 32.90 30.85 -1.90
N GLU A 73 32.26 31.94 -1.52
CA GLU A 73 30.87 31.96 -1.08
C GLU A 73 30.00 31.70 -2.32
N GLU A 74 29.55 30.46 -2.49
CA GLU A 74 28.65 30.11 -3.59
C GLU A 74 27.21 30.45 -3.18
N LYS A 75 26.62 31.40 -3.90
CA LYS A 75 25.21 31.81 -3.83
C LYS A 75 24.29 30.58 -3.88
N PRO A 76 23.15 30.53 -3.16
CA PRO A 76 22.30 29.33 -3.11
C PRO A 76 21.75 28.99 -4.50
N ILE A 77 22.07 27.79 -5.00
CA ILE A 77 21.55 27.29 -6.27
C ILE A 77 20.17 26.69 -5.99
N VAL A 78 19.12 27.48 -6.21
CA VAL A 78 17.77 26.95 -6.39
C VAL A 78 17.74 26.27 -7.76
N GLY A 79 17.55 24.95 -7.79
CA GLY A 79 17.03 24.25 -8.98
C GLY A 79 18.00 23.45 -9.84
N ALA A 80 18.71 22.46 -9.28
CA ALA A 80 19.22 21.33 -10.06
C ALA A 80 18.66 20.02 -9.50
N ARG A 81 17.69 19.43 -10.20
CA ARG A 81 17.15 18.12 -9.87
C ARG A 81 18.24 17.06 -10.05
N PRO A 82 18.49 16.17 -9.06
CA PRO A 82 19.48 15.12 -9.23
C PRO A 82 19.10 14.25 -10.44
N SER A 83 20.08 13.96 -11.32
CA SER A 83 19.88 13.37 -12.65
C SER A 83 19.29 11.95 -12.68
N ASN A 84 18.89 11.41 -11.53
CA ASN A 84 18.46 10.03 -11.35
C ASN A 84 16.99 9.89 -10.92
N GLN A 85 16.20 10.97 -10.87
CA GLN A 85 14.78 10.89 -10.53
C GLN A 85 13.90 10.84 -11.80
N PRO A 86 12.91 9.93 -11.90
CA PRO A 86 12.02 9.86 -13.07
C PRO A 86 11.28 11.19 -13.29
N PRO A 87 11.08 11.68 -14.52
CA PRO A 87 10.39 12.95 -14.81
C PRO A 87 9.13 13.17 -13.94
N GLN A 88 8.89 14.40 -13.49
CA GLN A 88 7.65 14.76 -12.78
C GLN A 88 6.89 15.74 -13.66
N SER A 89 5.59 15.54 -13.75
CA SER A 89 4.68 16.40 -14.50
C SER A 89 4.43 17.74 -13.79
N GLY A 90 4.58 17.78 -12.47
CA GLY A 90 4.14 18.90 -11.62
C GLY A 90 2.62 18.95 -11.41
N GLN A 91 1.88 18.06 -12.08
CA GLN A 91 0.47 17.78 -11.82
C GLN A 91 0.28 17.04 -10.49
N VAL A 92 -0.94 17.13 -9.98
CA VAL A 92 -1.41 16.42 -8.79
C VAL A 92 -2.63 15.62 -9.18
N LEU A 93 -2.75 14.38 -8.71
CA LEU A 93 -3.97 13.60 -8.65
C LEU A 93 -4.44 13.57 -7.20
N THR A 94 -5.69 13.96 -6.92
CA THR A 94 -6.24 13.81 -5.57
C THR A 94 -7.20 12.62 -5.50
N LEU A 95 -6.88 11.63 -4.66
CA LEU A 95 -7.77 10.53 -4.29
C LEU A 95 -8.57 10.91 -3.04
N GLN A 96 -9.86 10.62 -3.03
CA GLN A 96 -10.74 10.89 -1.89
C GLN A 96 -11.56 9.66 -1.54
N ALA A 97 -11.54 9.30 -0.26
CA ALA A 97 -12.50 8.35 0.32
C ALA A 97 -13.69 9.15 0.88
N GLN A 98 -14.91 8.81 0.48
CA GLN A 98 -16.11 9.54 0.90
C GLN A 98 -16.46 9.26 2.38
N ASP A 99 -16.73 10.32 3.14
CA ASP A 99 -17.33 10.22 4.47
C ASP A 99 -18.76 9.68 4.39
N MET A 100 -19.08 8.75 5.29
CA MET A 100 -20.41 8.16 5.34
C MET A 100 -20.84 7.77 6.74
N THR A 101 -22.14 7.49 6.88
CA THR A 101 -22.75 6.99 8.10
C THR A 101 -23.41 5.66 7.82
N ALA A 102 -23.26 4.69 8.72
CA ALA A 102 -23.85 3.37 8.58
C ALA A 102 -24.28 2.79 9.93
N LYS A 103 -25.31 1.95 9.92
CA LYS A 103 -25.74 1.25 11.14
C LYS A 103 -24.86 0.06 11.43
N SER A 104 -24.63 -0.24 12.70
CA SER A 104 -24.04 -1.53 13.08
C SER A 104 -24.88 -2.69 12.53
N GLY A 105 -24.23 -3.69 11.94
CA GLY A 105 -24.86 -4.85 11.28
C GLY A 105 -25.35 -4.60 9.85
N SER A 106 -25.19 -3.39 9.32
CA SER A 106 -25.60 -3.06 7.94
C SER A 106 -24.46 -3.22 6.91
N LYS A 107 -24.83 -3.23 5.63
CA LYS A 107 -23.90 -3.07 4.51
C LYS A 107 -23.73 -1.58 4.18
N ALA A 108 -22.50 -1.18 3.94
CA ALA A 108 -22.11 0.19 3.60
C ALA A 108 -21.12 0.18 2.43
N CYS A 109 -21.34 1.04 1.44
CA CYS A 109 -20.41 1.21 0.31
C CYS A 109 -19.83 2.62 0.34
N MET A 110 -18.52 2.70 0.39
CA MET A 110 -17.77 3.94 0.36
C MET A 110 -17.29 4.21 -1.06
N ASP A 111 -17.64 5.38 -1.59
CA ASP A 111 -17.16 5.82 -2.89
C ASP A 111 -15.72 6.31 -2.78
N VAL A 112 -14.90 5.89 -3.75
CA VAL A 112 -13.58 6.44 -4.00
C VAL A 112 -13.68 7.39 -5.18
N LYS A 113 -13.31 8.64 -4.92
CA LYS A 113 -13.46 9.75 -5.84
C LYS A 113 -12.12 10.36 -6.20
N VAL A 114 -12.12 11.10 -7.30
CA VAL A 114 -10.92 11.77 -7.80
C VAL A 114 -11.17 13.26 -8.04
N MET A 115 -10.11 14.05 -7.90
CA MET A 115 -10.01 15.42 -8.40
C MET A 115 -8.67 15.56 -9.12
N ASP A 116 -8.58 16.51 -10.04
CA ASP A 116 -7.39 16.72 -10.87
C ASP A 116 -6.98 15.46 -11.66
N PHE A 117 -7.96 14.64 -12.06
CA PHE A 117 -7.75 13.45 -12.87
C PHE A 117 -7.66 13.86 -14.34
N ASP A 118 -6.50 14.34 -14.76
CA ASP A 118 -6.26 14.82 -16.12
C ASP A 118 -5.20 14.01 -16.86
N ASN A 119 -5.56 13.49 -18.04
CA ASN A 119 -4.67 12.77 -18.94
C ASN A 119 -3.83 11.65 -18.29
N LEU A 120 -4.42 10.90 -17.35
CA LEU A 120 -3.69 9.84 -16.64
C LEU A 120 -3.68 8.52 -17.40
N LEU A 121 -2.51 7.87 -17.42
CA LEU A 121 -2.29 6.55 -17.98
C LEU A 121 -2.42 5.44 -16.95
N SER A 122 -1.97 5.67 -15.72
CA SER A 122 -1.99 4.65 -14.69
C SER A 122 -1.98 5.23 -13.30
N MET A 123 -2.49 4.46 -12.34
CA MET A 123 -2.33 4.74 -10.92
C MET A 123 -2.26 3.45 -10.11
N GLN A 124 -1.52 3.48 -9.01
CA GLN A 124 -1.47 2.41 -8.02
C GLN A 124 -1.33 2.96 -6.61
N TYR A 125 -1.93 2.26 -5.65
CA TYR A 125 -1.90 2.59 -4.23
C TYR A 125 -2.47 1.45 -3.40
N THR A 126 -2.43 1.60 -2.07
CA THR A 126 -3.16 0.75 -1.14
C THR A 126 -4.18 1.55 -0.35
N MET A 127 -5.39 1.01 -0.17
CA MET A 127 -6.36 1.49 0.82
C MET A 127 -6.26 0.66 2.10
N ALA A 128 -6.41 1.32 3.24
CA ALA A 128 -6.39 0.71 4.56
C ALA A 128 -7.61 1.12 5.41
N TRP A 129 -8.12 0.19 6.20
CA TRP A 129 -9.20 0.40 7.17
C TRP A 129 -9.04 -0.46 8.42
N ASP A 130 -9.80 -0.15 9.48
CA ASP A 130 -9.85 -0.99 10.67
C ASP A 130 -10.71 -2.24 10.43
N ALA A 131 -10.04 -3.38 10.19
CA ALA A 131 -10.68 -4.67 9.98
C ALA A 131 -11.42 -5.21 11.23
N LYS A 132 -11.27 -4.60 12.41
CA LYS A 132 -12.09 -4.91 13.59
C LYS A 132 -13.47 -4.28 13.52
N LEU A 133 -13.63 -3.19 12.77
CA LEU A 133 -14.89 -2.45 12.65
C LEU A 133 -15.64 -2.75 11.35
N LEU A 134 -14.91 -3.08 10.29
CA LEU A 134 -15.47 -3.32 8.96
C LEU A 134 -14.94 -4.62 8.37
N THR A 135 -15.81 -5.37 7.71
CA THR A 135 -15.43 -6.56 6.94
C THR A 135 -15.66 -6.28 5.47
N PHE A 136 -14.62 -6.35 4.65
CA PHE A 136 -14.75 -6.20 3.19
C PHE A 136 -15.70 -7.24 2.61
N THR A 137 -16.52 -6.83 1.65
CA THR A 137 -17.48 -7.71 0.98
C THR A 137 -17.34 -7.71 -0.53
N ASP A 138 -17.17 -6.54 -1.15
CA ASP A 138 -17.20 -6.41 -2.61
C ASP A 138 -16.62 -5.05 -3.07
N ILE A 139 -16.32 -4.96 -4.38
CA ILE A 139 -15.94 -3.73 -5.08
C ILE A 139 -16.86 -3.60 -6.30
N ARG A 140 -17.44 -2.42 -6.48
CA ARG A 140 -18.44 -2.17 -7.52
C ARG A 140 -18.34 -0.77 -8.11
N ASN A 141 -19.26 -0.43 -9.00
CA ASN A 141 -19.40 0.91 -9.60
C ASN A 141 -18.13 1.41 -10.30
N PHE A 142 -17.48 0.54 -11.09
CA PHE A 142 -16.25 0.89 -11.79
C PHE A 142 -16.49 2.04 -12.79
N GLY A 143 -15.84 3.18 -12.55
CA GLY A 143 -15.99 4.42 -13.31
C GLY A 143 -14.88 4.68 -14.32
N LEU A 144 -13.86 3.83 -14.40
CA LEU A 144 -12.74 3.96 -15.32
C LEU A 144 -12.80 2.91 -16.45
N PRO A 145 -12.37 3.25 -17.68
CA PRO A 145 -12.23 2.29 -18.76
C PRO A 145 -11.34 1.10 -18.36
N GLY A 146 -11.83 -0.11 -18.57
CA GLY A 146 -11.11 -1.35 -18.28
C GLY A 146 -10.99 -1.72 -16.79
N LEU A 147 -11.38 -0.84 -15.86
CA LEU A 147 -11.34 -1.13 -14.44
C LEU A 147 -12.39 -2.19 -14.06
N ASN A 148 -11.95 -3.24 -13.39
CA ASN A 148 -12.80 -4.31 -12.89
C ASN A 148 -12.15 -5.00 -11.68
N GLY A 149 -12.76 -6.08 -11.16
CA GLY A 149 -12.26 -6.79 -9.97
C GLY A 149 -10.80 -7.30 -10.07
N GLN A 150 -10.25 -7.52 -11.28
CA GLN A 150 -8.87 -7.97 -11.46
C GLN A 150 -7.83 -6.88 -11.17
N ASN A 151 -8.24 -5.62 -11.06
CA ASN A 151 -7.39 -4.49 -10.72
C ASN A 151 -7.11 -4.36 -9.22
N PHE A 152 -7.68 -5.26 -8.41
CA PHE A 152 -7.66 -5.16 -6.96
C PHE A 152 -7.06 -6.40 -6.29
N GLY A 153 -6.07 -6.19 -5.41
CA GLY A 153 -5.51 -7.25 -4.59
C GLY A 153 -6.34 -7.45 -3.33
N THR A 154 -7.21 -8.46 -3.34
CA THR A 154 -8.15 -8.74 -2.23
C THR A 154 -7.63 -9.73 -1.18
N ASN A 155 -6.41 -10.26 -1.37
CA ASN A 155 -5.81 -11.28 -0.50
C ASN A 155 -5.50 -10.81 0.93
N ARG A 156 -5.49 -9.48 1.18
CA ARG A 156 -5.25 -8.88 2.51
C ARG A 156 -6.44 -8.10 3.05
N THR A 157 -7.62 -8.27 2.47
CA THR A 157 -8.84 -7.58 2.90
C THR A 157 -9.26 -7.95 4.33
N ALA A 158 -9.00 -9.19 4.76
CA ALA A 158 -9.18 -9.60 6.17
C ALA A 158 -8.25 -8.87 7.16
N GLN A 159 -7.13 -8.31 6.67
CA GLN A 159 -6.18 -7.50 7.44
C GLN A 159 -6.46 -6.00 7.32
N GLY A 160 -7.51 -5.62 6.58
CA GLY A 160 -7.88 -4.22 6.37
C GLY A 160 -7.12 -3.55 5.25
N LEU A 161 -6.60 -4.30 4.27
CA LEU A 161 -5.82 -3.77 3.14
C LEU A 161 -6.43 -4.17 1.80
N LEU A 162 -6.46 -3.21 0.86
CA LEU A 162 -6.86 -3.41 -0.53
C LEU A 162 -5.85 -2.71 -1.44
N THR A 163 -5.07 -3.46 -2.21
CA THR A 163 -4.19 -2.86 -3.22
C THR A 163 -4.98 -2.59 -4.49
N THR A 164 -4.68 -1.48 -5.16
CA THR A 164 -5.33 -1.07 -6.41
C THR A 164 -4.27 -0.76 -7.45
N VAL A 165 -4.45 -1.25 -8.67
CA VAL A 165 -3.65 -0.90 -9.83
C VAL A 165 -4.55 -0.74 -11.05
N TRP A 166 -4.45 0.40 -11.72
CA TRP A 166 -5.18 0.67 -12.96
C TRP A 166 -4.22 1.20 -14.02
N ILE A 167 -4.45 0.76 -15.26
CA ILE A 167 -3.74 1.20 -16.46
C ILE A 167 -4.80 1.41 -17.55
N ASP A 168 -4.78 2.56 -18.23
CA ASP A 168 -5.57 2.80 -19.44
C ASP A 168 -5.07 1.87 -20.56
N GLY A 169 -5.87 0.86 -20.88
CA GLY A 169 -5.54 -0.10 -21.94
C GLY A 169 -5.43 0.52 -23.34
N SER A 170 -5.92 1.75 -23.55
CA SER A 170 -5.76 2.46 -24.81
C SER A 170 -4.48 3.28 -24.91
N LEU A 171 -3.81 3.52 -23.76
CA LEU A 171 -2.61 4.35 -23.62
C LEU A 171 -2.77 5.77 -24.23
N ARG A 172 -3.98 6.34 -24.14
CA ARG A 172 -4.28 7.69 -24.64
C ARG A 172 -4.49 8.71 -23.53
N GLY A 173 -4.52 8.26 -22.29
CA GLY A 173 -4.84 9.09 -21.14
C GLY A 173 -6.34 9.18 -20.94
N VAL A 174 -6.74 9.26 -19.68
CA VAL A 174 -8.14 9.46 -19.28
C VAL A 174 -8.22 10.73 -18.45
N THR A 175 -9.22 11.56 -18.75
CA THR A 175 -9.60 12.73 -17.96
C THR A 175 -11.00 12.52 -17.39
N LEU A 176 -11.19 12.82 -16.11
CA LEU A 176 -12.50 12.81 -15.45
C LEU A 176 -12.79 14.18 -14.81
N PRO A 177 -14.05 14.63 -14.78
CA PRO A 177 -14.43 15.78 -13.96
C PRO A 177 -14.13 15.54 -12.47
N ASP A 178 -13.86 16.60 -11.73
CA ASP A 178 -13.70 16.52 -10.28
C ASP A 178 -14.92 15.88 -9.60
N ASN A 179 -14.66 15.20 -8.48
CA ASN A 179 -15.65 14.47 -7.68
C ASN A 179 -16.30 13.28 -8.42
N SER A 180 -15.72 12.86 -9.55
CA SER A 180 -16.08 11.60 -10.23
C SER A 180 -15.74 10.41 -9.35
N THR A 181 -16.65 9.44 -9.29
CA THR A 181 -16.43 8.17 -8.56
C THR A 181 -15.75 7.18 -9.49
N ILE A 182 -14.61 6.65 -9.08
CA ILE A 182 -13.84 5.67 -9.86
C ILE A 182 -14.17 4.22 -9.49
N PHE A 183 -14.58 3.97 -8.25
CA PHE A 183 -15.19 2.72 -7.78
C PHE A 183 -15.77 2.92 -6.37
N SER A 184 -16.54 1.95 -5.88
CA SER A 184 -17.01 1.88 -4.50
C SER A 184 -16.50 0.61 -3.82
N VAL A 185 -16.05 0.71 -2.57
CA VAL A 185 -15.67 -0.44 -1.73
C VAL A 185 -16.75 -0.68 -0.70
N CYS A 186 -17.23 -1.92 -0.59
CA CYS A 186 -18.36 -2.26 0.25
C CYS A 186 -17.97 -3.17 1.42
N PHE A 187 -18.59 -2.89 2.56
CA PHE A 187 -18.28 -3.52 3.84
C PHE A 187 -19.55 -3.97 4.57
N ASP A 188 -19.43 -5.06 5.34
CA ASP A 188 -20.29 -5.32 6.48
C ASP A 188 -19.76 -4.55 7.69
N VAL A 189 -20.62 -3.70 8.27
CA VAL A 189 -20.28 -2.87 9.44
C VAL A 189 -20.51 -3.69 10.70
N LYS A 190 -19.43 -3.98 11.44
CA LYS A 190 -19.48 -4.79 12.68
C LYS A 190 -19.05 -4.04 13.93
N GLY A 191 -18.50 -2.83 13.79
CA GLY A 191 -18.21 -1.97 14.93
C GLY A 191 -19.47 -1.56 15.69
N PRO A 192 -19.38 -1.23 16.98
CA PRO A 192 -20.51 -0.74 17.77
C PRO A 192 -20.85 0.72 17.41
N ALA A 193 -22.09 1.12 17.67
CA ALA A 193 -22.56 2.50 17.53
C ALA A 193 -21.69 3.47 18.33
N GLY A 194 -21.49 4.67 17.78
CA GLY A 194 -20.66 5.73 18.37
C GLY A 194 -19.17 5.67 18.01
N GLN A 195 -18.72 4.61 17.34
CA GLN A 195 -17.35 4.53 16.80
C GLN A 195 -17.23 5.09 15.39
N SER A 196 -16.00 5.36 14.95
CA SER A 196 -15.69 5.72 13.57
C SER A 196 -14.59 4.80 13.05
N ALA A 197 -14.84 4.19 11.90
CA ALA A 197 -13.83 3.44 11.16
C ALA A 197 -13.20 4.38 10.12
N PHE A 198 -11.89 4.65 10.26
CA PHE A 198 -11.17 5.51 9.32
C PHE A 198 -10.71 4.73 8.10
N PHE A 199 -10.77 5.39 6.95
CA PHE A 199 -10.26 4.94 5.68
C PHE A 199 -9.10 5.82 5.25
N ARG A 200 -7.99 5.17 4.93
CA ARG A 200 -6.75 5.84 4.56
C ARG A 200 -6.20 5.27 3.27
N PHE A 201 -5.40 6.08 2.60
CA PHE A 201 -4.55 5.63 1.52
C PHE A 201 -3.13 5.51 2.07
N THR A 202 -2.41 4.47 1.67
CA THR A 202 -1.04 4.20 2.13
C THR A 202 -0.17 3.69 0.99
N ASP A 203 1.13 3.92 1.12
CA ASP A 203 2.20 3.47 0.25
C ASP A 203 2.63 2.01 0.53
N LYS A 204 1.94 1.30 1.42
CA LYS A 204 2.25 -0.10 1.77
C LYS A 204 1.03 -1.02 1.68
N PRO A 205 1.14 -2.19 1.04
CA PRO A 205 2.36 -2.73 0.41
C PRO A 205 2.65 -2.13 -0.97
N THR A 206 1.67 -1.48 -1.61
CA THR A 206 1.84 -0.85 -2.93
C THR A 206 2.10 0.63 -2.76
N ALA A 207 3.28 1.08 -3.22
CA ALA A 207 3.66 2.49 -3.21
C ALA A 207 2.72 3.33 -4.09
N PHE A 208 2.53 4.59 -3.71
CA PHE A 208 1.86 5.58 -4.55
C PHE A 208 2.64 5.80 -5.84
N GLU A 209 1.99 5.59 -6.97
CA GLU A 209 2.54 5.93 -8.28
C GLU A 209 1.39 6.28 -9.21
N SER A 210 1.53 7.38 -9.94
CA SER A 210 0.62 7.80 -11.00
C SER A 210 1.45 8.35 -12.15
N VAL A 211 1.02 8.12 -13.38
CA VAL A 211 1.73 8.51 -14.59
C VAL A 211 0.76 9.17 -15.56
N ASP A 212 1.14 10.31 -16.12
CA ASP A 212 0.36 11.00 -17.15
C ASP A 212 0.70 10.50 -18.57
N VAL A 213 -0.01 11.02 -19.57
CA VAL A 213 0.19 10.68 -20.99
C VAL A 213 1.58 11.04 -21.53
N ASN A 214 2.33 11.91 -20.85
CA ASN A 214 3.71 12.26 -21.19
C ASN A 214 4.72 11.29 -20.56
N GLU A 215 4.25 10.23 -19.90
CA GLU A 215 5.07 9.28 -19.14
C GLU A 215 5.80 9.93 -17.96
N GLU A 216 5.25 11.01 -17.42
CA GLU A 216 5.80 11.73 -16.26
C GLU A 216 5.04 11.35 -15.00
N LEU A 217 5.76 11.25 -13.87
CA LEU A 217 5.14 10.97 -12.58
C LEU A 217 4.25 12.14 -12.14
N VAL A 218 3.07 11.78 -11.64
CA VAL A 218 2.07 12.68 -11.06
C VAL A 218 2.03 12.46 -9.55
N GLU A 219 2.05 13.55 -8.77
CA GLU A 219 1.95 13.47 -7.31
C GLU A 219 0.56 13.00 -6.90
N ILE A 220 0.45 12.01 -6.02
CA ILE A 220 -0.82 11.60 -5.44
C ILE A 220 -1.02 12.29 -4.10
N LYS A 221 -2.11 13.06 -3.98
CA LYS A 221 -2.65 13.56 -2.71
C LYS A 221 -3.86 12.76 -2.29
N THR A 222 -4.09 12.70 -0.99
CA THR A 222 -5.11 11.82 -0.41
C THR A 222 -5.98 12.58 0.57
N LEU A 223 -7.29 12.48 0.39
CA LEU A 223 -8.29 12.89 1.36
C LEU A 223 -8.88 11.62 1.99
N GLU A 224 -8.48 11.38 3.23
CA GLU A 224 -9.00 10.26 4.04
C GLU A 224 -10.51 10.42 4.30
N GLY A 225 -11.18 9.30 4.52
CA GLY A 225 -12.61 9.26 4.82
C GLY A 225 -12.89 8.48 6.09
N LYS A 226 -14.15 8.45 6.53
CA LYS A 226 -14.60 7.60 7.64
C LYS A 226 -16.02 7.09 7.46
N VAL A 227 -16.28 5.95 8.09
CA VAL A 227 -17.64 5.47 8.40
C VAL A 227 -17.95 5.80 9.85
N VAL A 228 -18.91 6.69 10.08
CA VAL A 228 -19.50 6.90 11.41
C VAL A 228 -20.54 5.82 11.67
N ILE A 229 -20.36 5.05 12.74
CA ILE A 229 -21.23 3.92 13.06
C ILE A 229 -22.34 4.38 14.01
N GLN A 230 -23.59 4.11 13.64
CA GLN A 230 -24.80 4.44 14.40
C GLN A 230 -25.55 3.20 14.90
#